data_AF-A0A482V8L0-F1
#
_entry.id   AF-A0A482V8L0-F1
#
_cell.length_a   1.000
_cell.length_b   1.000
_cell.length_c   1.000
_cell.angle_alpha   90.00
_cell.angle_beta   90.00
_cell.angle_gamma   90.00
#
_symmetry.space_group_name_H-M   'P 1'
#
loop_
_entity.id
_entity.type
_entity.pdbx_description
1 polymer ?
#
loop_
_entity_poly.entity_id
_entity_poly.type
_entity_poly.pdbx_seq_one_letter_code
_entity_poly.pdbx_strand_id
1 'polypeptide(L)'
;FGTKPKIKVSGSLFSQVDLVSPVKASVSIKRLILGIWIPMPCKNKLGSCTYNNLCDYGYPTNVTCPEVFLKNNVPCRCPIPMGNYTITPTVAFQLPKNTSILAGTYKGTITITDNKLLLSCYNVYFVLYDADYNSVYSVIQV
;
A
#
# COMPACT_ATOMS: atom_id res chain seq x y z
N PHE A 1 -23.75 -13.99 -6.47
CA PHE A 1 -23.63 -12.58 -6.04
C PHE A 1 -22.77 -12.55 -4.79
N GLY A 2 -21.48 -12.23 -4.92
CA GLY A 2 -20.53 -12.22 -3.79
C GLY A 2 -19.92 -10.84 -3.64
N THR A 3 -19.89 -10.33 -2.42
CA THR A 3 -19.38 -9.00 -2.06
C THR A 3 -17.88 -8.93 -2.31
N LYS A 4 -17.38 -7.93 -3.05
CA LYS A 4 -15.94 -7.76 -3.27
C LYS A 4 -15.23 -7.42 -1.96
N PRO A 5 -14.08 -8.03 -1.62
CA PRO A 5 -13.33 -7.67 -0.43
C PRO A 5 -12.83 -6.22 -0.51
N LYS A 6 -12.92 -5.49 0.61
CA LYS A 6 -12.54 -4.07 0.73
C LYS A 6 -11.40 -3.91 1.74
N ILE A 7 -10.26 -3.39 1.32
CA ILE A 7 -9.17 -3.01 2.22
C ILE A 7 -9.45 -1.61 2.76
N LYS A 8 -9.29 -1.45 4.07
CA LYS A 8 -9.46 -0.18 4.78
C LYS A 8 -8.08 0.41 5.08
N VAL A 9 -7.84 1.65 4.66
CA VAL A 9 -6.56 2.35 4.83
C VAL A 9 -6.77 3.70 5.50
N SER A 10 -6.01 3.96 6.55
CA SER A 10 -5.88 5.26 7.22
C SER A 10 -4.47 5.34 7.77
N GLY A 11 -3.93 6.54 7.91
CA GLY A 11 -2.61 6.71 8.49
C GLY A 11 -2.11 8.15 8.35
N SER A 12 -1.01 8.41 9.02
CA SER A 12 -0.27 9.67 8.91
C SER A 12 1.11 9.38 8.34
N LEU A 13 1.53 10.21 7.39
CA LEU A 13 2.85 10.20 6.77
C LEU A 13 3.51 11.54 7.07
N PHE A 14 4.76 11.48 7.49
CA PHE A 14 5.63 12.65 7.57
C PHE A 14 6.76 12.50 6.55
N SER A 15 6.91 13.49 5.68
CA SER A 15 8.03 13.57 4.74
C SER A 15 8.85 14.82 5.00
N GLN A 16 10.17 14.66 5.09
CA GLN A 16 11.13 15.76 5.23
C GLN A 16 11.67 16.26 3.89
N VAL A 17 11.33 15.58 2.80
CA VAL A 17 11.75 15.91 1.44
C VAL A 17 10.55 15.90 0.49
N ASP A 18 10.66 16.63 -0.61
CA ASP A 18 9.70 16.55 -1.69
C ASP A 18 9.84 15.18 -2.39
N LEU A 19 8.73 14.46 -2.51
CA LEU A 19 8.67 13.21 -3.25
C LEU A 19 8.42 13.53 -4.73
N VAL A 20 9.51 13.63 -5.48
CA VAL A 20 9.53 13.91 -6.91
C VAL A 20 9.93 12.65 -7.66
N SER A 21 9.35 12.45 -8.84
CA SER A 21 9.68 11.31 -9.68
C SER A 21 11.18 11.28 -10.03
N PRO A 22 11.87 10.12 -9.99
CA PRO A 22 11.33 8.79 -9.67
C PRO A 22 11.44 8.41 -8.18
N VAL A 23 10.32 8.00 -7.57
CA VAL A 23 10.33 7.46 -6.20
C VAL A 23 10.20 5.94 -6.25
N LYS A 24 11.28 5.21 -5.97
CA LYS A 24 11.30 3.75 -6.06
C LYS A 24 10.80 3.11 -4.76
N ALA A 25 9.99 2.06 -4.86
CA ALA A 25 9.60 1.22 -3.73
C ALA A 25 9.97 -0.25 -3.98
N SER A 26 10.57 -0.90 -2.99
CA SER A 26 10.84 -2.34 -3.01
C SER A 26 10.04 -3.00 -1.90
N VAL A 27 9.23 -3.98 -2.28
CA VAL A 27 8.36 -4.72 -1.37
C VAL A 27 8.88 -6.16 -1.29
N SER A 28 9.07 -6.64 -0.06
CA SER A 28 9.35 -8.05 0.22
C SER A 28 8.28 -8.58 1.15
N ILE A 29 7.51 -9.58 0.71
CA ILE A 29 6.42 -10.17 1.49
C ILE A 29 6.59 -11.68 1.56
N LYS A 30 6.39 -12.23 2.75
CA LYS A 30 6.37 -13.66 3.03
C LYS A 30 5.02 -14.04 3.63
N ARG A 31 4.54 -15.24 3.28
CA ARG A 31 3.34 -15.86 3.85
C ARG A 31 3.72 -17.01 4.75
N LEU A 32 3.04 -17.15 5.88
CA LEU A 32 3.19 -18.31 6.75
C LEU A 32 2.39 -19.49 6.19
N ILE A 33 3.08 -20.59 5.89
CA ILE A 33 2.49 -21.84 5.40
C ILE A 33 3.11 -22.99 6.18
N LEU A 34 2.29 -23.77 6.89
CA LEU A 34 2.73 -24.93 7.68
C LEU A 34 3.91 -24.60 8.63
N GLY A 35 3.87 -23.42 9.27
CA GLY A 35 4.92 -22.97 10.19
C GLY A 35 6.16 -22.33 9.55
N ILE A 36 6.24 -22.28 8.21
CA ILE A 36 7.40 -21.74 7.46
C ILE A 36 7.00 -20.45 6.71
N TRP A 37 7.91 -19.46 6.69
CA TRP A 37 7.72 -18.21 5.95
C TRP A 37 8.16 -18.34 4.49
N ILE A 38 7.21 -18.50 3.58
CA ILE A 38 7.47 -18.66 2.15
C ILE A 38 7.42 -17.30 1.44
N PRO A 39 8.47 -16.87 0.71
CA PRO A 39 8.45 -15.65 -0.08
C PRO A 39 7.36 -15.69 -1.15
N MET A 40 6.59 -14.61 -1.25
CA MET A 40 5.63 -14.47 -2.33
C MET A 40 6.31 -13.86 -3.56
N PRO A 41 6.29 -14.53 -4.72
CA PRO A 41 6.84 -13.96 -5.94
C PRO A 41 6.04 -12.74 -6.39
N CYS A 42 6.68 -11.83 -7.14
CA CYS A 42 5.96 -10.77 -7.82
C CYS A 42 5.17 -11.33 -9.00
N LYS A 43 3.85 -11.33 -8.92
CA LYS A 43 2.95 -11.71 -10.02
C LYS A 43 1.83 -10.69 -10.14
N ASN A 44 1.58 -10.18 -11.35
CA ASN A 44 0.55 -9.16 -11.60
C ASN A 44 0.65 -7.94 -10.67
N LYS A 45 1.88 -7.48 -10.37
CA LYS A 45 2.18 -6.37 -9.46
C LYS A 45 1.75 -6.61 -8.00
N LEU A 46 1.64 -7.87 -7.57
CA LEU A 46 1.33 -8.30 -6.20
C LEU A 46 2.43 -9.24 -5.68
N GLY A 47 2.73 -9.16 -4.38
CA GLY A 47 3.78 -9.95 -3.72
C GLY A 47 5.08 -9.17 -3.53
N SER A 48 6.23 -9.85 -3.64
CA SER A 48 7.54 -9.21 -3.48
C SER A 48 7.98 -8.49 -4.75
N CYS A 49 7.38 -7.33 -5.02
CA CYS A 49 7.60 -6.54 -6.24
C CYS A 49 8.52 -5.34 -6.01
N THR A 50 9.23 -4.94 -7.07
CA THR A 50 9.90 -3.63 -7.15
C THR A 50 9.10 -2.71 -8.07
N TYR A 51 8.75 -1.55 -7.56
CA TYR A 51 8.07 -0.48 -8.26
C TYR A 51 9.11 0.62 -8.54
N ASN A 52 9.50 0.77 -9.80
CA ASN A 52 10.58 1.68 -10.17
C ASN A 52 10.21 3.15 -9.95
N ASN A 53 8.92 3.48 -10.03
CA ASN A 53 8.42 4.81 -9.76
C ASN A 53 6.99 4.75 -9.21
N LEU A 54 6.82 5.13 -7.94
CA LEU A 54 5.50 5.26 -7.30
C LEU A 54 4.68 6.40 -7.91
N CYS A 55 5.32 7.41 -8.51
CA CYS A 55 4.61 8.52 -9.16
C CYS A 55 3.77 8.08 -10.36
N ASP A 56 4.06 6.93 -10.97
CA ASP A 56 3.27 6.34 -12.07
C ASP A 56 1.90 5.83 -11.60
N TYR A 57 1.70 5.70 -10.28
CA TYR A 57 0.47 5.18 -9.67
C TYR A 57 -0.45 6.29 -9.12
N GLY A 58 -0.06 7.55 -9.27
CA GLY A 58 -0.90 8.70 -8.93
C GLY A 58 -2.09 8.86 -9.89
N TYR A 59 -3.06 9.70 -9.50
CA TYR A 59 -4.19 10.00 -10.39
C TYR A 59 -3.71 10.80 -11.63
N PRO A 60 -4.23 10.49 -12.84
CA PRO A 60 -3.91 11.22 -14.07
C PRO A 60 -4.30 12.70 -13.98
N THR A 61 -3.49 13.63 -14.49
CA THR A 61 -3.66 15.09 -14.33
C THR A 61 -5.01 15.63 -14.80
N ASN A 62 -5.67 14.96 -15.75
CA ASN A 62 -7.01 15.28 -16.23
C ASN A 62 -8.15 14.74 -15.37
N VAL A 63 -7.86 13.98 -14.31
CA VAL A 63 -8.83 13.40 -13.37
C VAL A 63 -8.72 14.12 -12.03
N THR A 64 -9.83 14.65 -11.53
CA THR A 64 -9.92 15.25 -10.19
C THR A 64 -9.53 14.23 -9.11
N CYS A 65 -8.74 14.65 -8.11
CA CYS A 65 -8.43 13.78 -6.97
C CYS A 65 -9.72 13.33 -6.26
N PRO A 66 -9.77 12.13 -5.66
CA PRO A 66 -10.91 11.72 -4.86
C PRO A 66 -11.14 12.67 -3.69
N GLU A 67 -12.40 12.82 -3.29
CA GLU A 67 -12.84 13.78 -2.27
C GLU A 67 -12.08 13.65 -0.94
N VAL A 68 -11.70 12.43 -0.55
CA VAL A 68 -10.94 12.20 0.69
C VAL A 68 -9.54 12.84 0.66
N PHE A 69 -8.87 12.85 -0.50
CA PHE A 69 -7.57 13.49 -0.66
C PHE A 69 -7.73 15.02 -0.58
N LEU A 70 -8.74 15.55 -1.26
CA LEU A 70 -9.04 16.99 -1.23
C LEU A 70 -9.39 17.47 0.19
N LYS A 71 -10.29 16.77 0.89
CA LYS A 71 -10.71 17.13 2.26
C LYS A 71 -9.58 17.09 3.27
N ASN A 72 -8.61 16.21 3.10
CA ASN A 72 -7.47 16.08 4.00
C ASN A 72 -6.23 16.87 3.53
N ASN A 73 -6.32 17.65 2.45
CA ASN A 73 -5.19 18.34 1.83
C ASN A 73 -4.00 17.39 1.52
N VAL A 74 -4.30 16.15 1.14
CA VAL A 74 -3.29 15.15 0.76
C VAL A 74 -3.19 15.12 -0.76
N PRO A 75 -2.02 15.39 -1.37
CA PRO A 75 -1.87 15.29 -2.82
C PRO A 75 -2.06 13.84 -3.28
N CYS A 76 -2.78 13.66 -4.39
CA CYS A 76 -3.11 12.32 -4.92
C CYS A 76 -2.19 11.88 -6.09
N ARG A 77 -1.18 12.67 -6.41
CA ARG A 77 -0.23 12.46 -7.51
C ARG A 77 1.05 13.24 -7.23
N CYS A 78 2.16 12.81 -7.79
CA CYS A 78 3.42 13.55 -7.66
C CYS A 78 3.39 14.89 -8.40
N PRO A 79 4.20 15.88 -7.99
CA PRO A 79 5.06 15.85 -6.80
C PRO A 79 4.26 15.92 -5.49
N ILE A 80 4.71 15.20 -4.45
CA ILE A 80 4.19 15.34 -3.08
C ILE A 80 5.17 16.21 -2.31
N PRO A 81 4.82 17.44 -1.91
CA PRO A 81 5.73 18.30 -1.14
C PRO A 81 6.13 17.65 0.20
N MET A 82 7.20 18.15 0.82
CA MET A 82 7.50 17.83 2.21
C MET A 82 6.37 18.31 3.12
N GLY A 83 6.09 17.56 4.19
CA GLY A 83 5.04 17.91 5.13
C GLY A 83 4.41 16.72 5.84
N ASN A 84 3.34 17.02 6.57
CA ASN A 84 2.57 16.06 7.35
C ASN A 84 1.24 15.81 6.64
N TYR A 85 1.00 14.56 6.26
CA TYR A 85 -0.20 14.13 5.57
C TYR A 85 -0.94 13.12 6.43
N THR A 86 -2.22 13.35 6.66
CA THR A 86 -3.07 12.40 7.40
C THR A 86 -4.27 12.06 6.55
N ILE A 87 -4.55 10.78 6.35
CA ILE A 87 -5.75 10.31 5.65
C ILE A 87 -6.74 9.82 6.69
N THR A 88 -7.77 10.64 6.93
CA THR A 88 -8.89 10.34 7.83
C THR A 88 -10.21 10.85 7.25
N PRO A 89 -11.33 10.11 7.34
CA PRO A 89 -11.47 8.77 7.90
C PRO A 89 -10.89 7.70 6.97
N THR A 90 -10.90 6.45 7.44
CA THR A 90 -10.43 5.28 6.69
C THR A 90 -11.07 5.17 5.29
N VAL A 91 -10.22 5.06 4.27
CA VAL A 91 -10.61 4.87 2.87
C VAL A 91 -10.75 3.39 2.57
N ALA A 92 -11.83 3.00 1.91
CA ALA A 92 -12.07 1.61 1.51
C ALA A 92 -11.71 1.40 0.03
N PHE A 93 -10.72 0.57 -0.25
CA PHE A 93 -10.30 0.18 -1.60
C PHE A 93 -10.84 -1.20 -1.95
N GLN A 94 -11.46 -1.34 -3.13
CA GLN A 94 -11.91 -2.64 -3.62
C GLN A 94 -10.72 -3.44 -4.16
N LEU A 95 -10.59 -4.69 -3.74
CA LEU A 95 -9.62 -5.60 -4.32
C LEU A 95 -10.10 -6.10 -5.70
N PRO A 96 -9.18 -6.31 -6.66
CA PRO A 96 -9.52 -6.94 -7.93
C PRO A 96 -10.09 -8.35 -7.72
N LYS A 97 -11.11 -8.72 -8.50
CA LYS A 97 -11.84 -10.00 -8.38
C LYS A 97 -10.96 -11.23 -8.63
N ASN A 98 -9.87 -11.08 -9.37
CA ASN A 98 -8.97 -12.17 -9.78
C ASN A 98 -7.62 -12.12 -9.06
N THR A 99 -7.56 -11.58 -7.85
CA THR A 99 -6.31 -11.63 -7.08
C THR A 99 -6.09 -13.05 -6.57
N SER A 100 -4.93 -13.64 -6.85
CA SER A 100 -4.50 -14.93 -6.27
C SER A 100 -4.04 -14.76 -4.81
N ILE A 101 -4.54 -13.75 -4.10
CA ILE A 101 -4.19 -13.48 -2.72
C ILE A 101 -5.06 -14.40 -1.86
N LEU A 102 -4.42 -15.36 -1.22
CA LEU A 102 -5.08 -16.35 -0.37
C LEU A 102 -5.23 -15.82 1.07
N ALA A 103 -6.15 -16.39 1.85
CA ALA A 103 -6.19 -16.11 3.28
C ALA A 103 -4.92 -16.59 3.99
N GLY A 104 -4.47 -15.91 5.04
CA GLY A 104 -3.31 -16.33 5.84
C GLY A 104 -2.58 -15.19 6.52
N THR A 105 -1.49 -15.54 7.18
CA THR A 105 -0.63 -14.59 7.90
C THR A 105 0.54 -14.16 7.02
N TYR A 106 0.78 -12.86 6.99
CA TYR A 106 1.78 -12.21 6.16
C TYR A 106 2.71 -11.36 7.01
N LYS A 107 3.97 -11.32 6.60
CA LYS A 107 4.92 -10.30 7.05
C LYS A 107 5.71 -9.77 5.87
N GLY A 108 6.18 -8.54 5.97
CA GLY A 108 6.98 -7.97 4.91
C GLY A 108 7.73 -6.72 5.33
N THR A 109 8.59 -6.29 4.42
CA THR A 109 9.34 -5.05 4.53
C THR A 109 9.15 -4.25 3.26
N ILE A 110 8.90 -2.95 3.40
CA ILE A 110 8.71 -2.00 2.31
C ILE A 110 9.80 -0.94 2.47
N THR A 111 10.63 -0.77 1.46
CA THR A 111 11.66 0.28 1.44
C THR A 111 11.37 1.26 0.33
N ILE A 112 11.36 2.56 0.65
CA ILE A 112 11.19 3.65 -0.32
C ILE A 112 12.51 4.39 -0.48
N THR A 113 12.92 4.60 -1.72
CA THR A 113 14.18 5.25 -2.07
C THR A 113 13.98 6.30 -3.17
N ASP A 114 14.69 7.41 -3.09
CA ASP A 114 14.81 8.40 -4.16
C ASP A 114 16.30 8.59 -4.48
N ASN A 115 16.69 8.48 -5.76
CA ASN A 115 18.09 8.61 -6.19
C ASN A 115 19.11 7.79 -5.36
N LYS A 116 18.73 6.58 -4.94
CA LYS A 116 19.47 5.66 -4.04
C LYS A 116 19.54 6.08 -2.57
N LEU A 117 19.01 7.24 -2.19
CA LEU A 117 18.80 7.62 -0.79
C LEU A 117 17.62 6.85 -0.23
N LEU A 118 17.80 6.17 0.91
CA LEU A 118 16.72 5.52 1.64
C LEU A 118 15.89 6.59 2.34
N LEU A 119 14.62 6.73 1.94
CA LEU A 119 13.68 7.67 2.54
C LEU A 119 12.92 7.04 3.70
N SER A 120 12.50 5.78 3.55
CA SER A 120 11.77 5.08 4.61
C SER A 120 11.86 3.55 4.49
N CYS A 121 11.66 2.90 5.63
CA CYS A 121 11.57 1.45 5.75
C CYS A 121 10.43 1.11 6.71
N TYR A 122 9.46 0.32 6.24
CA TYR A 122 8.32 -0.12 7.03
C TYR A 122 8.32 -1.64 7.15
N ASN A 123 8.18 -2.15 8.36
CA ASN A 123 7.87 -3.54 8.60
C ASN A 123 6.36 -3.68 8.77
N VAL A 124 5.78 -4.64 8.05
CA VAL A 124 4.34 -4.88 8.07
C VAL A 124 4.07 -6.31 8.51
N TYR A 125 3.06 -6.46 9.35
CA TYR A 125 2.50 -7.75 9.73
C TYR A 125 0.98 -7.66 9.63
N PHE A 126 0.35 -8.57 8.90
CA PHE A 126 -1.09 -8.56 8.70
C PHE A 126 -1.64 -9.96 8.45
N VAL A 127 -2.92 -10.14 8.75
CA VAL A 127 -3.67 -11.37 8.48
C VAL A 127 -4.77 -11.06 7.47
N LEU A 128 -4.87 -11.87 6.44
CA LEU A 128 -5.98 -11.83 5.49
C LEU A 128 -6.94 -12.97 5.80
N TYR A 129 -8.22 -12.64 5.94
CA TYR A 129 -9.31 -13.61 6.09
C TYR A 129 -10.08 -13.74 4.77
N ASP A 130 -10.76 -14.86 4.59
CA ASP A 130 -11.61 -15.08 3.42
C ASP A 130 -12.87 -14.19 3.48
N ALA A 131 -13.35 -13.75 2.32
CA ALA A 131 -14.39 -12.71 2.20
C ALA A 131 -15.80 -13.15 2.68
N ASP A 132 -15.97 -14.43 3.02
CA ASP A 132 -17.20 -14.98 3.59
C ASP A 132 -17.32 -14.79 5.12
N TYR A 133 -16.25 -14.34 5.79
CA TYR A 133 -16.30 -13.92 7.19
C TYR A 133 -16.05 -12.41 7.27
N ASN A 134 -16.98 -11.69 7.89
CA ASN A 134 -17.00 -10.23 8.00
C ASN A 134 -15.70 -9.66 8.62
N SER A 135 -14.65 -9.41 7.84
CA SER A 135 -13.30 -9.15 8.39
C SER A 135 -12.77 -7.75 8.11
N VAL A 136 -12.45 -7.07 9.20
CA VAL A 136 -11.66 -5.84 9.28
C VAL A 136 -10.20 -6.16 8.96
N TYR A 137 -9.60 -5.41 8.03
CA TYR A 137 -8.17 -5.46 7.75
C TYR A 137 -7.45 -4.55 8.76
N SER A 138 -6.67 -5.11 9.67
CA SER A 138 -5.74 -4.35 10.52
C SER A 138 -4.33 -4.49 9.95
N VAL A 139 -3.78 -3.36 9.47
CA VAL A 139 -2.33 -3.24 9.25
C VAL A 139 -1.75 -2.81 10.58
N ILE A 140 -1.01 -3.69 11.25
CA ILE A 140 -0.20 -3.31 12.40
C ILE A 140 1.15 -2.89 11.83
N GLN A 141 1.39 -1.58 11.88
CA GLN A 141 2.72 -1.02 11.68
C GLN A 141 3.47 -1.25 13.00
N VAL A 142 4.51 -2.08 12.97
CA VAL A 142 5.43 -2.29 14.12
C VAL A 142 6.68 -1.47 13.88
#